data_AF-A0A8T2RAU7-F1
#
_entry.id   AF-A0A8T2RAU7-F1
#
_cell.length_a   1.000
_cell.length_b   1.000
_cell.length_c   1.000
_cell.angle_alpha   90.00
_cell.angle_beta   90.00
_cell.angle_gamma   90.00
#
_symmetry.space_group_name_H-M   'P 1'
#
loop_
_entity.id
_entity.type
_entity.pdbx_description
1 polymer ?
#
loop_
_entity_poly.entity_id
_entity_poly.type
_entity_poly.pdbx_seq_one_letter_code
_entity_poly.pdbx_strand_id
1 'polypeptide(L)' 'MGHNRGWEEAASIFSGLSVELKTANAALLHTVGNSWEEAFESGAGGWTLSTVLKPDDVLKPDEFDITSAL' A
#
# COMPACT_ATOMS: atom_id res chain seq x y z
N MET A 1 8.01 -8.38 -4.32
CA MET A 1 9.30 -8.16 -4.99
C MET A 1 9.18 -8.53 -6.46
N GLY A 2 9.59 -7.66 -7.38
CA GLY A 2 9.45 -7.84 -8.82
C GLY A 2 9.79 -6.54 -9.55
N HIS A 3 9.48 -6.44 -10.85
CA HIS A 3 9.76 -5.24 -11.64
C HIS A 3 8.96 -4.03 -11.13
N ASN A 4 9.63 -2.88 -10.98
CA ASN A 4 9.02 -1.66 -10.43
C ASN A 4 7.73 -1.28 -11.14
N ARG A 5 7.71 -1.30 -12.49
CA ARG A 5 6.54 -0.92 -13.26
C ARG A 5 5.27 -1.69 -12.88
N GLY A 6 5.36 -2.99 -12.69
CA GLY A 6 4.19 -3.80 -12.29
C GLY A 6 3.71 -3.46 -10.88
N TRP A 7 4.64 -3.13 -9.98
CA TRP A 7 4.30 -2.71 -8.61
C TRP A 7 3.77 -1.27 -8.54
N GLU A 8 4.27 -0.36 -9.37
CA GLU A 8 3.75 1.00 -9.53
C GLU A 8 2.32 0.98 -10.06
N GLU A 9 2.07 0.19 -11.11
CA GLU A 9 0.73 0.00 -11.67
C GLU A 9 -0.21 -0.60 -10.62
N ALA A 10 0.20 -1.64 -9.90
CA ALA A 10 -0.61 -2.24 -8.84
C ALA A 10 -0.92 -1.26 -7.70
N ALA A 11 0.10 -0.58 -7.15
CA ALA A 11 -0.10 0.39 -6.08
C ALA A 11 -0.99 1.55 -6.51
N SER A 12 -0.85 1.99 -7.77
CA SER A 12 -1.68 3.05 -8.33
C SER A 12 -3.13 2.61 -8.52
N ILE A 13 -3.36 1.37 -8.98
CA ILE A 13 -4.70 0.81 -9.13
C ILE A 13 -5.39 0.65 -7.76
N PHE A 14 -4.71 0.07 -6.78
CA PHE A 14 -5.30 -0.17 -5.46
C PHE A 14 -5.59 1.13 -4.71
N SER A 15 -4.68 2.11 -4.76
CA SER A 15 -4.84 3.38 -4.06
C SER A 15 -5.65 4.44 -4.81
N GLY A 16 -5.78 4.30 -6.14
CA GLY A 16 -6.35 5.36 -6.99
C GLY A 16 -5.45 6.59 -7.14
N LEU A 17 -4.21 6.53 -6.63
CA LEU A 17 -3.22 7.60 -6.69
C LEU A 17 -2.13 7.26 -7.72
N SER A 18 -1.42 8.27 -8.24
CA SER A 18 -0.23 8.02 -9.05
C SER A 18 0.95 7.68 -8.13
N VAL A 19 1.43 6.43 -8.17
CA VAL A 19 2.52 5.94 -7.33
C VAL A 19 3.74 5.60 -8.17
N GLU A 20 4.88 6.22 -7.84
CA GLU A 20 6.19 5.93 -8.43
C GLU A 20 7.07 5.19 -7.41
N LEU A 21 7.72 4.10 -7.83
CA LEU A 21 8.58 3.25 -7.00
C LEU A 21 9.97 3.16 -7.61
N LYS A 22 10.94 3.72 -6.90
CA LYS A 22 12.36 3.51 -7.20
C LYS A 22 12.79 2.13 -6.76
N THR A 23 13.98 1.71 -7.21
CA THR A 23 14.57 0.43 -6.82
C THR A 23 14.57 0.28 -5.31
N ALA A 24 14.05 -0.86 -4.84
CA ALA A 24 13.93 -1.20 -3.43
C ALA A 24 13.00 -0.30 -2.59
N ASN A 25 12.16 0.54 -3.21
CA ASN A 25 11.03 1.15 -2.51
C ASN A 25 9.92 0.11 -2.30
N ALA A 26 9.05 0.37 -1.31
CA ALA A 26 7.84 -0.40 -1.06
C ALA A 26 6.66 0.53 -0.77
N ALA A 27 5.52 0.32 -1.45
CA ALA A 27 4.27 0.99 -1.09
C ALA A 27 3.56 0.20 0.01
N LEU A 28 3.20 0.86 1.11
CA LEU A 28 2.35 0.29 2.15
C LEU A 28 0.91 0.71 1.92
N LEU A 29 0.05 -0.27 1.66
CA LEU A 29 -1.38 -0.08 1.49
C LEU A 29 -2.15 -0.87 2.54
N HIS A 30 -3.31 -0.36 2.95
CA HIS A 30 -4.25 -1.07 3.82
C HIS A 30 -5.69 -0.83 3.40
N THR A 31 -6.54 -1.78 3.73
CA THR A 31 -7.99 -1.69 3.65
C THR A 31 -8.59 -2.49 4.81
N VAL A 32 -9.88 -2.36 5.04
CA VAL A 32 -10.62 -3.11 6.08
C VAL A 32 -11.49 -4.16 5.40
N GLY A 33 -11.51 -5.37 5.94
CA GLY A 33 -12.36 -6.46 5.48
C GLY A 33 -12.26 -7.67 6.41
N ASN A 34 -13.34 -8.44 6.51
CA ASN A 34 -13.39 -9.66 7.32
C ASN A 34 -12.84 -10.88 6.57
N SER A 35 -12.64 -10.76 5.26
CA SER A 35 -11.94 -11.74 4.43
C SER A 35 -11.16 -11.05 3.31
N TRP A 36 -10.33 -11.82 2.59
CA TRP A 36 -9.62 -11.31 1.41
C TRP A 36 -10.58 -10.93 0.28
N GLU A 37 -11.64 -11.71 0.09
CA GLU A 37 -12.69 -11.42 -0.89
C GLU A 37 -13.31 -10.04 -0.60
N GLU A 38 -13.74 -9.78 0.63
CA GLU A 38 -14.31 -8.49 1.04
C GLU A 38 -13.29 -7.35 0.87
N ALA A 39 -12.03 -7.56 1.24
CA ALA A 39 -10.97 -6.57 1.05
C ALA A 39 -10.78 -6.19 -0.44
N PHE A 40 -10.85 -7.18 -1.35
CA PHE A 40 -10.73 -6.95 -2.78
C PHE A 40 -12.01 -6.43 -3.45
N GLU A 41 -13.19 -6.59 -2.85
CA GLU A 41 -14.44 -5.95 -3.29
C GLU A 41 -14.37 -4.42 -3.23
N SER A 42 -13.47 -3.86 -2.41
CA SER A 42 -13.17 -2.42 -2.38
C SER A 42 -12.75 -1.87 -3.75
N GLY A 43 -12.23 -2.73 -4.65
CA GLY A 43 -11.91 -2.38 -6.03
C GLY A 43 -10.74 -1.41 -6.19
N ALA A 44 -10.61 -0.86 -7.41
CA ALA A 44 -9.60 0.14 -7.73
C ALA A 44 -9.87 1.45 -6.98
N GLY A 45 -8.87 1.98 -6.28
CA GLY A 45 -9.00 3.13 -5.39
C GLY A 45 -9.61 2.82 -4.02
N GLY A 46 -9.92 1.55 -3.74
CA GLY A 46 -10.53 1.14 -2.47
C GLY A 46 -9.56 0.96 -1.31
N TRP A 47 -8.25 0.99 -1.58
CA TRP A 47 -7.21 0.81 -0.56
C TRP A 47 -6.56 2.14 -0.24
N THR A 48 -6.19 2.37 1.01
CA THR A 48 -5.48 3.58 1.42
C THR A 48 -3.97 3.36 1.31
N LEU A 49 -3.27 4.25 0.59
CA LEU A 49 -1.81 4.29 0.58
C LEU A 49 -1.34 5.05 1.83
N SER A 50 -0.74 4.33 2.79
CA SER A 50 -0.19 4.97 4.00
C SER A 50 1.11 5.70 3.70
N THR A 51 2.06 5.02 3.04
CA THR A 51 3.39 5.58 2.76
C THR A 51 4.13 4.80 1.67
N VAL A 52 5.15 5.42 1.08
CA VAL A 52 6.14 4.77 0.22
C VAL A 52 7.47 4.74 0.96
N LEU A 53 7.83 3.55 1.42
CA LEU A 53 9.05 3.26 2.14
C LEU A 53 10.24 3.17 1.20
N LYS A 54 11.38 3.66 1.67
CA LYS A 54 12.69 3.58 1.04
C LYS A 54 13.60 2.67 1.86
N PRO A 55 14.69 2.14 1.26
CA PRO A 55 15.61 1.25 1.97
C PRO A 55 16.18 1.81 3.27
N ASP A 56 16.41 3.12 3.32
CA ASP A 56 17.02 3.81 4.47
C ASP A 56 15.99 4.34 5.46
N ASP A 57 14.69 4.12 5.23
CA ASP A 57 13.66 4.59 6.14
C ASP A 57 13.72 3.76 7.44
N VAL A 58 13.85 4.48 8.56
CA VAL A 58 13.74 3.88 9.88
C VAL A 58 12.28 3.80 10.26
N LEU A 59 11.70 2.61 10.15
CA LEU A 59 10.32 2.36 10.55
C LEU A 59 10.19 2.53 12.07
N LYS A 60 9.40 3.51 12.50
CA LYS A 60 9.01 3.63 13.90
C LYS A 60 7.80 2.72 14.15
N PRO A 61 7.83 1.86 15.18
CA PRO A 61 6.72 0.95 15.47
C PRO A 61 5.37 1.65 15.62
N ASP A 62 5.39 2.89 16.13
CA ASP A 62 4.18 3.65 16.46
C ASP A 62 3.56 4.38 15.25
N GLU A 63 4.23 4.37 14.09
CA GLU A 63 3.79 5.06 12.88
C GLU A 63 2.85 4.19 12.01
N PHE A 64 2.75 2.89 12.35
CA PHE A 64 1.95 1.90 11.62
C PHE A 64 0.76 1.38 12.43
N ASP A 65 0.15 2.23 13.27
CA ASP A 65 -1.03 1.85 14.03
C ASP A 65 -2.28 1.75 13.14
N ILE A 66 -2.38 0.63 12.43
CA ILE A 66 -3.54 0.24 11.62
C ILE A 66 -4.75 -0.12 12.48
N THR A 67 -4.63 -0.19 13.81
CA THR A 67 -5.77 -0.49 14.70
C THR A 67 -6.73 0.68 14.85
N SER A 68 -6.28 1.90 14.52
CA SER A 68 -7.13 3.10 14.48
C SER A 68 -8.08 3.15 13.26
N ALA A 69 -7.92 2.22 12.31
CA ALA A 69 -8.80 2.07 11.13
C ALA A 69 -9.91 1.02 11.30
N LEU A 70 -10.00 0.36 12.47
CA LEU A 70 -11.08 -0.57 12.87
C LEU A 70 -12.05 0.13 13.84
#